data_AF-A0AAP0AY82-F1
#
_entry.id   AF-A0AAP0AY82-F1
#
_cell.length_a   1.000
_cell.length_b   1.000
_cell.length_c   1.000
_cell.angle_alpha   90.00
_cell.angle_beta   90.00
_cell.angle_gamma   90.00
#
_symmetry.space_group_name_H-M   'P 1'
#
loop_
_entity.id
_entity.type
_entity.pdbx_description
1 polymer ?
#
loop_
_entity_poly.entity_id
_entity_poly.type
_entity_poly.pdbx_seq_one_letter_code
_entity_poly.pdbx_strand_id
1 'polypeptide(L)'
;MFILSSSLTYLSSSYGCSVANTTKSNFLAVGDEFMIKFWDMENADILTTHDVQVVLPAHLRLCFNRLGSLLAVSTNDNCVRILGSAEGFDLLHETDIQLSRNS
;
A
#
# COMPACT_ATOMS: atom_id res chain seq x y z
N MET A 1 -23.10 -11.88 6.84
CA MET A 1 -22.58 -11.67 8.20
C MET A 1 -21.37 -12.57 8.38
N PHE A 2 -20.17 -12.00 8.32
CA PHE A 2 -18.95 -12.71 8.70
C PHE A 2 -18.24 -11.84 9.74
N ILE A 3 -18.30 -12.31 10.98
CA ILE A 3 -17.52 -11.78 12.09
C ILE A 3 -16.37 -12.78 12.28
N LEU A 4 -15.13 -12.33 12.08
CA LEU A 4 -13.93 -12.90 12.70
C LEU A 4 -13.09 -11.69 13.11
N SER A 5 -13.14 -11.35 14.40
CA SER A 5 -12.10 -11.69 15.38
C SER A 5 -10.82 -10.89 15.15
N SER A 6 -10.67 -9.89 16.02
CA SER A 6 -9.44 -9.30 16.55
C SER A 6 -8.12 -9.83 15.97
N SER A 7 -7.34 -8.93 15.36
CA SER A 7 -6.06 -9.15 14.64
C SER A 7 -6.24 -9.52 13.17
N LEU A 8 -6.73 -8.53 12.42
CA LEU A 8 -7.04 -8.62 10.99
C LEU A 8 -5.76 -8.51 10.14
N THR A 9 -5.12 -9.63 9.84
CA THR A 9 -4.29 -9.75 8.65
C THR A 9 -4.61 -11.10 8.05
N TYR A 10 -5.48 -11.14 7.05
CA TYR A 10 -5.63 -12.13 5.97
C TYR A 10 -7.08 -12.00 5.47
N LEU A 11 -7.30 -11.27 4.37
CA LEU A 11 -8.56 -11.28 3.64
C LEU A 11 -8.34 -11.95 2.28
N SER A 12 -8.81 -13.20 2.20
CA SER A 12 -9.17 -13.99 1.01
C SER A 12 -8.17 -14.07 -0.15
N SER A 13 -7.40 -15.16 -0.20
CA SER A 13 -6.70 -15.60 -1.42
C SER A 13 -7.69 -16.28 -2.37
N SER A 14 -8.32 -15.51 -3.25
CA SER A 14 -8.86 -16.02 -4.51
C SER A 14 -8.12 -15.31 -5.66
N TYR A 15 -7.25 -16.05 -6.36
CA TYR A 15 -6.59 -15.70 -7.62
C TYR A 15 -5.94 -14.30 -7.71
N GLY A 16 -4.96 -13.99 -6.85
CA GLY A 16 -4.02 -12.90 -7.08
C GLY A 16 -4.36 -11.54 -6.46
N CYS A 17 -5.54 -11.40 -5.86
CA CYS A 17 -5.89 -10.18 -5.13
C CYS A 17 -5.30 -10.21 -3.71
N SER A 18 -4.42 -9.27 -3.38
CA SER A 18 -3.93 -9.08 -2.00
C SER A 18 -4.38 -7.72 -1.47
N VAL A 19 -5.03 -7.74 -0.31
CA VAL A 19 -5.60 -6.56 0.34
C VAL A 19 -4.75 -6.19 1.54
N ALA A 20 -4.24 -4.95 1.59
CA ALA A 20 -3.62 -4.41 2.79
C ALA A 20 -4.58 -3.44 3.48
N ASN A 21 -4.79 -3.69 4.77
CA ASN A 21 -5.52 -2.78 5.64
C ASN A 21 -4.51 -1.89 6.36
N THR A 22 -4.79 -0.59 6.47
CA THR A 22 -3.92 0.37 7.17
C THR A 22 -4.65 0.95 8.36
N THR A 23 -3.94 1.00 9.48
CA THR A 23 -4.40 1.61 10.71
C THR A 23 -4.33 3.13 10.59
N LYS A 24 -5.41 3.79 11.05
CA LYS A 24 -5.63 5.24 11.19
C LYS A 24 -6.05 6.04 9.95
N SER A 25 -5.75 5.62 8.73
CA SER A 25 -6.34 6.24 7.53
C SER A 25 -7.47 5.35 7.02
N ASN A 26 -8.62 5.94 6.70
CA ASN A 26 -9.78 5.21 6.16
C ASN A 26 -9.52 4.67 4.74
N PHE A 27 -8.28 4.44 4.35
CA PHE A 27 -7.93 4.02 3.00
C PHE A 27 -7.60 2.54 2.96
N LEU A 28 -7.96 1.88 1.86
CA LEU A 28 -7.60 0.51 1.54
C LEU A 28 -6.79 0.50 0.26
N ALA A 29 -5.69 -0.25 0.24
CA ALA A 29 -4.98 -0.54 -1.00
C ALA A 29 -5.23 -1.99 -1.41
N VAL A 30 -5.60 -2.17 -2.67
CA VAL A 30 -5.83 -3.47 -3.27
C VAL A 30 -5.00 -3.57 -4.53
N GLY A 31 -4.21 -4.63 -4.65
CA GLY A 31 -3.49 -4.93 -5.89
C GLY A 31 -4.21 -5.99 -6.71
N ASP A 32 -4.20 -5.79 -8.03
CA ASP A 32 -4.80 -6.65 -9.05
C ASP A 32 -3.89 -6.65 -10.29
N GLU A 33 -3.29 -7.79 -10.63
CA GLU A 33 -2.30 -8.09 -11.70
C GLU A 33 -1.27 -6.98 -12.08
N PHE A 34 -1.70 -5.80 -12.52
CA PHE A 34 -0.86 -4.66 -12.94
C PHE A 34 -1.21 -3.34 -12.25
N MET A 35 -2.25 -3.32 -11.42
CA MET A 35 -2.83 -2.10 -10.86
C MET A 35 -2.89 -2.17 -9.34
N ILE A 36 -2.72 -1.00 -8.73
CA ILE A 36 -3.01 -0.78 -7.32
C ILE A 36 -4.13 0.25 -7.23
N LYS A 37 -5.22 -0.13 -6.60
CA LYS A 37 -6.39 0.71 -6.39
C LYS A 37 -6.42 1.17 -4.94
N PHE A 38 -6.66 2.46 -4.76
CA PHE A 38 -6.86 3.07 -3.46
C PHE A 38 -8.35 3.34 -3.28
N TRP A 39 -8.90 2.83 -2.20
CA TRP A 39 -10.32 2.93 -1.88
C TRP A 39 -10.49 3.64 -0.54
N ASP A 40 -11.46 4.53 -0.42
CA ASP A 40 -11.89 5.07 0.86
C ASP A 40 -12.90 4.10 1.48
N MET A 41 -12.65 3.59 2.68
CA MET A 41 -13.59 2.70 3.37
C MET A 41 -14.88 3.41 3.79
N GLU A 42 -14.89 4.75 3.86
CA GLU A 42 -16.11 5.53 4.13
C GLU A 42 -16.91 5.83 2.87
N ASN A 43 -16.28 5.84 1.69
CA ASN A 43 -16.93 6.17 0.42
C ASN A 43 -16.81 5.01 -0.56
N ALA A 44 -17.90 4.56 -1.17
CA ALA A 44 -17.88 3.41 -2.08
C ALA A 44 -17.04 3.61 -3.37
N ASP A 45 -16.49 4.81 -3.60
CA ASP A 45 -15.77 5.18 -4.80
C ASP A 45 -14.25 4.96 -4.68
N ILE A 46 -13.65 4.48 -5.77
CA ILE A 46 -12.19 4.35 -5.91
C ILE A 46 -11.59 5.76 -5.97
N LEU A 47 -10.67 6.08 -5.05
CA LEU A 47 -10.01 7.38 -5.00
C LEU A 47 -9.04 7.56 -6.15
N THR A 48 -8.22 6.55 -6.39
CA THR A 48 -7.21 6.57 -7.45
C THR A 48 -6.76 5.16 -7.80
N THR A 49 -6.28 5.01 -9.02
CA THR A 49 -5.67 3.77 -9.52
C THR A 49 -4.28 4.08 -10.03
N HIS A 50 -3.32 3.27 -9.63
CA HIS A 50 -1.94 3.37 -10.05
C HIS A 50 -1.57 2.15 -10.89
N ASP A 51 -1.15 2.40 -12.14
CA ASP A 51 -0.61 1.37 -13.01
C ASP A 51 0.86 1.16 -12.66
N VAL A 52 1.21 -0.07 -12.25
CA VAL A 52 2.56 -0.42 -11.81
C VAL A 52 3.45 -0.78 -13.00
N GLN A 53 2.91 -0.86 -14.22
CA GLN A 53 3.61 -1.21 -15.47
C GLN A 53 4.38 -2.54 -15.43
N VAL A 54 4.24 -3.30 -14.33
CA VAL A 54 4.95 -4.54 -14.05
C VAL A 54 3.96 -5.48 -13.39
N VAL A 55 4.09 -6.76 -13.74
CA VAL A 55 3.27 -7.83 -13.17
C VAL A 55 3.50 -7.89 -11.67
N LEU A 56 2.41 -7.85 -10.91
CA LEU A 56 2.41 -8.11 -9.48
C LEU A 56 2.43 -9.63 -9.23
N PRO A 57 3.19 -10.12 -8.24
CA PRO A 57 3.19 -11.53 -7.89
C PRO A 57 1.81 -11.99 -7.46
N ALA A 58 1.49 -13.27 -7.70
CA ALA A 58 0.25 -13.89 -7.21
C ALA A 58 0.08 -13.77 -5.69
N HIS A 59 1.19 -13.67 -4.96
CA HIS A 59 1.25 -13.34 -3.54
C HIS A 59 1.85 -11.95 -3.34
N LEU A 60 1.06 -10.94 -3.65
CA LEU A 60 1.45 -9.54 -3.46
C LEU A 60 1.49 -9.16 -1.99
N ARG A 61 2.54 -8.46 -1.58
CA ARG A 61 2.62 -7.81 -0.27
C ARG A 61 2.51 -6.31 -0.43
N LEU A 62 1.54 -5.76 0.28
CA LEU A 62 1.27 -4.33 0.39
C LEU A 62 1.45 -3.94 1.87
N CYS A 63 2.23 -2.90 2.14
CA CYS A 63 2.47 -2.45 3.51
C CYS A 63 2.51 -0.91 3.58
N PHE A 64 1.58 -0.33 4.33
CA PHE A 64 1.61 1.11 4.58
C PHE A 64 2.60 1.46 5.69
N ASN A 65 3.21 2.65 5.59
CA ASN A 65 3.87 3.26 6.74
C ASN A 65 2.82 3.60 7.83
N ARG A 66 3.29 3.84 9.05
CA ARG A 66 2.42 4.14 10.21
C ARG A 66 1.45 5.30 9.97
N LEU A 67 1.84 6.27 9.15
CA LEU A 67 1.05 7.46 8.86
C LEU A 67 0.10 7.30 7.66
N GLY A 68 0.20 6.20 6.92
CA GLY A 68 -0.58 5.95 5.70
C GLY A 68 -0.15 6.78 4.47
N SER A 69 0.94 7.54 4.55
CA SER A 69 1.45 8.40 3.47
C SER A 69 2.37 7.69 2.47
N LEU A 70 2.87 6.51 2.83
CA LEU A 70 3.72 5.66 1.98
C LEU A 70 3.20 4.23 1.96
N LEU A 71 3.26 3.58 0.80
CA LEU A 71 2.90 2.19 0.56
C LEU A 71 4.06 1.46 -0.12
N ALA A 72 4.57 0.42 0.53
CA ALA A 72 5.53 -0.51 -0.05
C ALA A 72 4.81 -1.65 -0.78
N VAL A 73 5.28 -1.96 -1.99
CA VAL A 73 4.71 -2.94 -2.92
C VAL A 73 5.80 -3.90 -3.36
N SER A 74 5.60 -5.21 -3.21
CA SER A 74 6.48 -6.22 -3.80
C SER A 74 6.14 -6.49 -5.27
N THR A 75 7.13 -6.51 -6.16
CA THR A 75 6.95 -6.80 -7.60
C THR A 75 7.61 -8.13 -8.00
N ASN A 76 7.23 -8.69 -9.17
CA ASN A 76 7.72 -10.02 -9.62
C ASN A 76 9.22 -10.07 -9.96
N ASP A 77 9.85 -8.92 -10.15
CA ASP A 77 11.29 -8.76 -10.36
C ASP A 77 12.10 -8.78 -9.03
N ASN A 78 11.48 -9.24 -7.94
CA ASN A 78 12.02 -9.20 -6.58
C ASN A 78 12.40 -7.79 -6.09
N CYS A 79 11.85 -6.76 -6.72
CA CYS A 79 12.00 -5.39 -6.24
C CYS A 79 10.89 -5.00 -5.26
N VAL A 80 11.15 -3.93 -4.51
CA VAL A 80 10.16 -3.22 -3.70
C VAL A 80 9.98 -1.84 -4.30
N ARG A 81 8.74 -1.45 -4.56
CA ARG A 81 8.36 -0.12 -5.04
C ARG A 81 7.65 0.63 -3.94
N ILE A 82 8.01 1.91 -3.79
CA ILE A 82 7.38 2.81 -2.82
C ILE A 82 6.44 3.74 -3.58
N LEU A 83 5.17 3.67 -3.24
CA LEU A 83 4.15 4.64 -3.65
C LEU A 83 3.91 5.59 -2.49
N GLY A 84 3.65 6.85 -2.77
CA GLY A 84 3.46 7.85 -1.72
C GLY A 84 2.64 9.03 -2.18
N SER A 85 2.01 9.70 -1.23
CA SER A 85 1.51 11.06 -1.44
C SER A 85 2.68 12.04 -1.53
N ALA A 86 2.42 13.26 -2.03
CA ALA A 86 3.42 14.33 -2.00
C ALA A 86 4.03 14.51 -0.59
N GLU A 87 3.18 14.52 0.44
CA GLU A 87 3.59 14.59 1.85
C GLU A 87 4.52 13.44 2.26
N GLY A 88 4.24 12.21 1.80
CA GLY A 88 5.07 11.04 2.08
C GLY A 88 6.47 11.17 1.49
N PHE A 89 6.59 11.67 0.27
CA PHE A 89 7.88 11.90 -0.38
C PHE A 89 8.63 13.11 0.20
N ASP A 90 7.91 14.17 0.59
CA ASP A 90 8.50 15.33 1.26
C ASP A 90 9.13 14.92 2.60
N LEU A 91 8.46 14.06 3.38
CA LEU A 91 9.00 13.49 4.62
C LEU A 91 10.28 12.67 4.37
N LEU A 92 10.32 11.84 3.32
CA LEU A 92 11.52 11.07 2.98
C LEU A 92 12.68 12.01 2.65
N HIS A 93 12.43 13.02 1.84
CA HIS A 93 13.45 14.00 1.45
C HIS A 93 13.99 14.81 2.64
N GLU A 94 13.11 15.23 3.56
CA GLU A 94 13.53 15.92 4.77
C GLU A 94 14.41 15.02 5.67
N THR A 95 14.03 13.75 5.83
CA THR A 95 14.84 12.81 6.63
C THR A 95 16.23 12.57 6.04
N ASP A 96 16.36 12.50 4.71
CA ASP A 96 17.65 12.32 4.03
C ASP A 96 18.57 13.53 4.22
N ILE A 97 18.00 14.74 4.14
CA ILE A 97 18.71 15.99 4.44
C ILE A 97 19.17 16.02 5.90
N GLN A 98 18.36 15.54 6.85
CA GLN A 98 18.75 15.50 8.26
C GLN A 98 19.84 14.46 8.53
N LEU A 99 19.82 13.31 7.84
CA LEU A 99 20.85 12.28 7.98
C LEU A 99 22.20 12.76 7.42
N SER A 100 22.20 13.37 6.23
CA SER A 100 23.42 13.93 5.62
C SER A 100 24.02 15.11 6.41
N ARG A 101 23.21 15.84 7.20
CA ARG A 101 23.70 16.88 8.10
C ARG A 101 24.35 16.35 9.38
N ASN A 102 24.06 15.11 9.76
CA ASN A 102 24.51 14.50 11.01
C ASN A 102 25.63 13.45 10.82
N SER A 103 26.10 13.26 9.59
CA SER A 103 27.23 12.41 9.19
C SER A 103 28.48 13.23 8.91
#